data_AF-A0AAF0UVQ4-F1
#
_entry.id   AF-A0AAF0UVQ4-F1
#
_cell.length_a   1.000
_cell.length_b   1.000
_cell.length_c   1.000
_cell.angle_alpha   90.00
_cell.angle_beta   90.00
_cell.angle_gamma   90.00
#
_symmetry.space_group_name_H-M   'P 1'
#
loop_
_entity.id
_entity.type
_entity.pdbx_description
1 polymer ?
#
loop_
_entity_poly.entity_id
_entity_poly.type
_entity_poly.pdbx_seq_one_letter_code
_entity_poly.pdbx_strand_id
1 'polypeptide(L)'
;MLQLQSRILNHSSIGGFISPCGWHNVIECLDFGVPIIAMPIHLDQPVNAKLMVELGVAVEIVRDDDRKIHREEIAETLKGVITWGNMRAKVRDVSKNLKSIGNEEIDGANSTL
;
A
#
# COMPACT_ATOMS: atom_id res chain seq x y z
N MET A 1 6.76 -8.59 16.64
CA MET A 1 6.09 -7.47 15.96
C MET A 1 7.18 -6.57 15.39
N LEU A 2 7.57 -6.76 14.13
CA LEU A 2 8.66 -5.99 13.52
C LEU A 2 8.12 -4.65 13.02
N GLN A 3 8.28 -3.59 13.82
CA GLN A 3 7.98 -2.20 13.46
C GLN A 3 9.05 -1.59 12.53
N LEU A 4 9.59 -2.36 11.58
CA LEU A 4 10.80 -1.96 10.84
C LEU A 4 10.54 -1.04 9.64
N GLN A 5 9.28 -0.80 9.23
CA GLN A 5 8.97 -0.15 7.95
C GLN A 5 8.74 1.35 8.01
N SER A 6 8.23 1.91 9.11
CA SER A 6 7.82 3.33 9.19
C SER A 6 8.95 4.30 8.83
N ARG A 7 10.17 4.06 9.31
CA ARG A 7 11.36 4.86 8.97
C ARG A 7 11.73 4.79 7.48
N ILE A 8 11.48 3.66 6.84
CA ILE A 8 11.75 3.45 5.42
C ILE A 8 10.66 4.18 4.63
N LEU A 9 9.39 3.87 4.87
CA LEU A 9 8.23 4.41 4.14
C LEU A 9 8.13 5.95 4.20
N ASN A 10 8.63 6.58 5.26
CA ASN A 10 8.65 8.04 5.40
C ASN A 10 9.74 8.74 4.54
N HIS A 11 10.59 8.01 3.84
CA HIS A 11 11.65 8.61 3.04
C HIS A 11 11.13 9.10 1.67
N SER A 12 11.40 10.37 1.33
CA SER A 12 10.89 11.03 0.12
C SER A 12 11.29 10.36 -1.20
N SER A 13 12.44 9.66 -1.23
CA SER A 13 12.90 8.89 -2.39
C SER A 13 12.12 7.60 -2.66
N ILE A 14 11.17 7.21 -1.81
CA ILE A 14 10.41 5.98 -2.02
C ILE A 14 9.32 6.18 -3.06
N GLY A 15 9.42 5.38 -4.12
CA GLY A 15 8.49 5.41 -5.24
C GLY A 15 7.25 4.53 -5.07
N GLY A 16 7.38 3.49 -4.26
CA GLY A 16 6.38 2.45 -4.02
C GLY A 16 7.02 1.33 -3.19
N PHE A 17 6.20 0.43 -2.66
CA PHE A 17 6.64 -0.63 -1.77
C PHE A 17 6.10 -2.00 -2.19
N ILE A 18 6.99 -2.99 -2.35
CA ILE A 18 6.59 -4.38 -2.63
C ILE A 18 6.11 -5.03 -1.34
N SER A 19 4.86 -5.45 -1.30
CA SER A 19 4.22 -5.97 -0.10
C SER A 19 3.53 -7.31 -0.35
N PRO A 20 3.67 -8.28 0.58
CA PRO A 20 2.77 -9.43 0.64
C PRO A 20 1.32 -9.05 0.90
N CYS A 21 0.98 -7.79 1.16
CA CYS A 21 -0.39 -7.32 1.41
C CYS A 21 -1.02 -7.89 2.68
N GLY A 22 -0.21 -8.14 3.72
CA GLY A 22 -0.74 -8.28 5.08
C GLY A 22 -1.35 -6.96 5.55
N TRP A 23 -2.45 -7.03 6.30
CA TRP A 23 -3.24 -5.85 6.68
C TRP A 23 -2.43 -4.74 7.35
N HIS A 24 -1.48 -5.10 8.23
CA HIS A 24 -0.63 -4.11 8.90
C HIS A 24 0.24 -3.32 7.92
N ASN A 25 0.91 -4.00 7.00
CA ASN A 25 1.78 -3.36 6.01
C ASN A 25 0.98 -2.47 5.05
N VAL A 26 -0.25 -2.90 4.72
CA VAL A 26 -1.17 -2.09 3.90
C VAL A 26 -1.49 -0.78 4.62
N ILE A 27 -1.88 -0.85 5.89
CA ILE A 27 -2.21 0.35 6.69
C ILE A 27 -1.00 1.29 6.81
N GLU A 28 0.21 0.77 7.06
CA GLU A 28 1.42 1.61 7.09
C GLU A 28 1.67 2.30 5.73
N CYS A 29 1.56 1.58 4.61
CA CYS A 29 1.73 2.19 3.29
C CYS A 29 0.69 3.29 3.03
N LEU A 30 -0.56 3.07 3.44
CA LEU A 30 -1.62 4.06 3.32
C LEU A 30 -1.36 5.28 4.20
N ASP A 31 -0.95 5.09 5.45
CA ASP A 31 -0.64 6.19 6.37
C ASP A 31 0.52 7.06 5.86
N PHE A 32 1.55 6.45 5.28
CA PHE A 32 2.68 7.17 4.67
C PHE A 32 2.42 7.65 3.24
N GLY A 33 1.30 7.31 2.62
CA GLY A 33 0.99 7.72 1.26
C GLY A 33 1.91 7.09 0.21
N VAL A 34 2.29 5.83 0.41
CA VAL A 34 3.20 5.07 -0.47
C VAL A 34 2.40 4.07 -1.30
N PRO A 35 2.47 4.11 -2.65
CA PRO A 35 1.83 3.13 -3.50
C PRO A 35 2.31 1.69 -3.23
N ILE A 36 1.40 0.73 -3.36
CA ILE A 36 1.69 -0.68 -3.07
C ILE A 36 1.92 -1.46 -4.37
N ILE A 37 3.00 -2.22 -4.42
CA ILE A 37 3.23 -3.24 -5.44
C ILE A 37 2.87 -4.57 -4.78
N ALA A 38 1.68 -5.07 -5.06
CA ALA A 38 1.13 -6.24 -4.41
C ALA A 38 1.79 -7.51 -4.93
N MET A 39 2.31 -8.31 -3.99
CA MET A 39 2.89 -9.62 -4.23
C MET A 39 2.35 -10.61 -3.19
N PRO A 40 1.04 -10.91 -3.19
CA PRO A 40 0.42 -11.74 -2.17
C PRO A 40 0.99 -13.15 -2.20
N ILE A 41 1.23 -13.75 -1.03
CA ILE A 41 1.89 -15.05 -0.88
C ILE A 41 0.91 -16.09 -0.31
N HIS A 42 0.22 -15.79 0.80
CA HIS A 42 -0.65 -16.74 1.50
C HIS A 42 -1.86 -16.08 2.21
N LEU A 43 -2.86 -16.90 2.57
CA LEU A 43 -4.00 -16.56 3.43
C LEU A 43 -4.89 -15.42 2.90
N ASP A 44 -5.05 -14.36 3.69
CA ASP A 44 -5.89 -13.18 3.45
C ASP A 44 -5.26 -12.18 2.47
N GLN A 45 -3.96 -12.31 2.23
CA GLN A 45 -3.17 -11.42 1.39
C GLN A 45 -3.74 -11.18 -0.02
N PRO A 46 -4.26 -12.19 -0.75
CA PRO A 46 -4.85 -11.95 -2.07
C PRO A 46 -6.11 -11.08 -2.01
N VAL A 47 -6.90 -11.20 -0.93
CA VAL A 47 -8.11 -10.39 -0.74
C VAL A 47 -7.72 -8.94 -0.48
N ASN A 48 -6.73 -8.72 0.39
CA ASN A 48 -6.21 -7.38 0.68
C ASN A 48 -5.58 -6.76 -0.58
N ALA A 49 -4.79 -7.52 -1.34
CA ALA A 49 -4.18 -7.08 -2.59
C ALA A 49 -5.25 -6.60 -3.58
N LYS A 50 -6.27 -7.43 -3.82
CA LYS A 50 -7.38 -7.10 -4.72
C LYS A 50 -8.11 -5.84 -4.28
N LEU A 51 -8.43 -5.71 -2.99
CA LEU A 51 -9.06 -4.50 -2.44
C LEU A 51 -8.20 -3.25 -2.70
N MET A 52 -6.88 -3.32 -2.49
CA MET A 52 -5.99 -2.18 -2.72
C MET A 52 -5.88 -1.81 -4.21
N VAL A 53 -5.91 -2.81 -5.10
CA VAL A 53 -5.96 -2.58 -6.56
C VAL A 53 -7.28 -1.91 -6.94
N GLU A 54 -8.42 -2.37 -6.42
CA GLU A 54 -9.74 -1.79 -6.67
C GLU A 54 -9.85 -0.34 -6.15
N LEU A 55 -9.22 -0.04 -5.01
CA LEU A 55 -9.12 1.32 -4.47
C LEU A 55 -8.20 2.24 -5.28
N GLY A 56 -7.43 1.69 -6.23
CA GLY A 56 -6.51 2.43 -7.08
C GLY A 56 -5.24 2.90 -6.36
N VAL A 57 -4.84 2.21 -5.29
CA VAL A 57 -3.63 2.51 -4.49
C VAL A 57 -2.55 1.44 -4.63
N ALA A 58 -2.84 0.35 -5.35
CA ALA A 58 -1.90 -0.72 -5.62
C ALA A 58 -1.91 -1.19 -7.08
N VAL A 59 -0.83 -1.84 -7.49
CA VAL A 59 -0.73 -2.68 -8.68
C VAL A 59 -0.27 -4.08 -8.25
N GLU A 60 -0.89 -5.13 -8.78
CA GLU A 60 -0.51 -6.51 -8.47
C GLU A 60 0.46 -7.06 -9.51
N ILE A 61 1.50 -7.76 -9.04
CA ILE A 61 2.42 -8.49 -9.91
C ILE A 61 1.69 -9.74 -10.42
N VAL A 62 1.53 -9.83 -11.73
CA VAL A 62 0.85 -10.95 -12.38
C VAL A 62 1.66 -12.23 -12.20
N ARG A 63 0.95 -13.33 -11.95
CA ARG A 63 1.49 -14.69 -11.87
C ARG A 63 1.02 -15.49 -13.09
N ASP A 64 1.82 -16.44 -13.52
CA ASP A 64 1.41 -17.40 -14.55
C ASP A 64 0.41 -18.43 -14.01
N ASP A 65 -0.04 -19.35 -14.88
CA ASP A 65 -0.96 -20.43 -14.55
C ASP A 65 -0.40 -21.38 -13.47
N ASP A 66 0.93 -21.50 -13.36
CA ASP A 66 1.64 -22.25 -12.33
C ASP A 66 1.84 -21.45 -11.02
N ARG A 67 1.29 -20.23 -10.93
CA ARG A 67 1.43 -19.27 -9.84
C ARG A 67 2.86 -18.76 -9.62
N LYS A 68 3.74 -18.87 -10.61
CA LYS A 68 5.12 -18.38 -10.56
C LYS A 68 5.16 -16.90 -10.93
N ILE A 69 6.12 -16.19 -10.34
CA ILE A 69 6.42 -14.80 -10.69
C ILE A 69 7.67 -14.81 -11.56
N HIS A 70 7.56 -14.20 -12.73
CA HIS A 70 8.68 -14.04 -13.66
C HIS A 70 9.30 -12.65 -13.52
N ARG A 71 10.60 -12.54 -13.78
CA ARG A 71 11.32 -11.26 -13.67
C ARG A 71 10.76 -10.21 -14.64
N GLU A 72 10.23 -10.66 -15.77
CA GLU A 72 9.60 -9.85 -16.79
C GLU A 72 8.36 -9.14 -16.22
N GLU A 73 7.48 -9.87 -15.53
CA GLU A 73 6.28 -9.32 -14.89
C GLU A 73 6.61 -8.26 -13.83
N ILE A 74 7.65 -8.51 -13.02
CA ILE A 74 8.15 -7.54 -12.05
C ILE A 74 8.64 -6.28 -12.78
N ALA A 75 9.45 -6.45 -13.83
CA ALA A 75 10.00 -5.33 -14.58
C ALA A 75 8.91 -4.52 -15.29
N GLU A 76 7.88 -5.16 -15.85
CA GLU A 76 6.75 -4.47 -16.46
C GLU A 76 5.95 -3.67 -15.44
N THR A 77 5.63 -4.29 -14.29
CA THR A 77 4.93 -3.63 -13.18
C THR A 77 5.71 -2.38 -12.72
N LEU A 78 7.04 -2.49 -12.58
CA LEU A 78 7.90 -1.37 -12.18
C LEU A 78 8.10 -0.32 -13.28
N LYS A 79 8.09 -0.69 -14.57
CA LYS A 79 8.12 0.30 -15.67
C LYS A 79 6.87 1.18 -15.68
N GLY A 80 5.76 0.67 -15.15
CA GLY A 80 4.53 1.43 -14.89
C GLY A 80 4.67 2.58 -13.88
N VAL A 81 5.85 2.85 -13.31
CA VAL A 81 6.06 3.97 -12.36
C VAL A 81 5.58 5.34 -12.90
N ILE A 82 5.57 5.54 -14.23
CA ILE A 82 5.00 6.74 -14.86
C ILE A 82 3.46 6.75 -14.79
N THR A 83 2.79 5.61 -14.99
CA THR A 83 1.34 5.49 -14.84
C THR A 83 0.89 5.53 -13.38
N TRP A 84 1.80 5.34 -12.42
CA TRP A 84 1.53 5.50 -10.99
C TRP A 84 1.30 6.96 -10.57
N GLY A 85 1.44 7.96 -11.44
CA GLY A 85 1.15 9.36 -11.10
C GLY A 85 -0.24 9.54 -10.46
N ASN A 86 -1.27 8.93 -11.07
CA ASN A 86 -2.64 8.94 -10.53
C ASN A 86 -2.75 8.13 -9.23
N MET A 87 -2.04 7.00 -9.12
CA MET A 87 -2.00 6.16 -7.92
C MET A 87 -1.34 6.88 -6.73
N ARG A 88 -0.27 7.64 -6.98
CA ARG A 88 0.41 8.47 -5.97
C ARG A 88 -0.49 9.57 -5.45
N ALA A 89 -1.26 10.22 -6.32
CA ALA A 89 -2.27 11.19 -5.88
C ALA A 89 -3.32 10.50 -5.01
N LYS A 90 -3.86 9.36 -5.48
CA LYS A 90 -4.89 8.60 -4.77
C LYS A 90 -4.44 8.15 -3.38
N VAL A 91 -3.26 7.56 -3.25
CA VAL A 91 -2.76 7.07 -1.94
C VAL A 91 -2.47 8.23 -0.98
N ARG A 92 -2.06 9.40 -1.49
CA ARG A 92 -1.89 10.62 -0.67
C ARG A 92 -3.23 11.16 -0.18
N ASP A 93 -4.28 11.08 -0.99
CA ASP A 93 -5.62 11.48 -0.56
C ASP A 93 -6.17 10.52 0.51
N VAL A 94 -5.97 9.21 0.33
CA VAL A 94 -6.31 8.21 1.36
C VAL A 94 -5.52 8.47 2.66
N SER A 95 -4.22 8.73 2.57
CA SER A 95 -3.36 9.08 3.72
C SER A 95 -3.90 10.28 4.50
N LYS A 96 -4.29 11.36 3.81
CA LYS A 96 -4.85 12.56 4.44
C LYS A 96 -6.17 12.26 5.14
N ASN A 97 -7.05 11.51 4.50
CA ASN A 97 -8.35 11.14 5.08
C ASN A 97 -8.17 10.28 6.34
N LEU A 98 -7.26 9.30 6.31
CA LEU A 98 -6.93 8.46 7.48
C LEU A 98 -6.44 9.31 8.65
N LYS A 99 -5.59 10.31 8.38
CA LYS A 99 -5.09 11.22 9.42
C LYS A 99 -6.17 12.15 9.98
N SER A 100 -7.11 12.60 9.16
CA SER A 100 -8.27 13.39 9.64
C SER A 100 -9.13 12.58 10.60
N ILE A 101 -9.49 11.35 10.22
CA ILE A 101 -10.30 10.46 11.05
C ILE A 101 -9.60 10.18 12.39
N GLY A 102 -8.30 9.87 12.35
CA GLY A 102 -7.54 9.64 13.58
C GLY A 102 -7.51 10.85 14.51
N ASN A 103 -7.41 12.06 13.98
CA ASN A 103 -7.44 13.28 14.79
C ASN A 103 -8.83 13.54 15.40
N GLU A 104 -9.90 13.33 14.62
CA GLU A 104 -11.28 13.49 15.09
C GLU A 104 -11.60 12.50 16.23
N GLU A 105 -11.13 11.25 16.13
CA GLU A 105 -11.30 10.24 17.18
C GLU A 105 -10.54 10.59 18.47
N ILE A 106 -9.31 11.12 18.34
CA ILE A 106 -8.51 11.57 19.49
C ILE A 106 -9.17 12.76 20.18
N ASP A 107 -9.68 13.73 19.42
CA ASP A 107 -10.36 14.90 19.95
C ASP A 107 -11.69 14.53 20.63
N GLY A 108 -12.45 13.58 20.05
CA GLY A 108 -13.66 13.03 20.66
C GLY A 108 -13.38 12.32 21.99
N ALA A 109 -12.32 11.51 22.06
CA ALA A 109 -11.90 10.83 23.28
C ALA A 109 -11.46 11.82 24.38
N ASN A 110 -10.72 12.87 24.01
CA ASN A 110 -10.29 13.92 24.94
C ASN A 110 -11.46 14.80 25.43
N SER A 111 -12.55 14.92 24.66
CA SER A 111 -13.75 15.66 25.06
C SER A 111 -14.71 14.87 25.98
N THR A 112 -14.47 13.58 26.15
CA THR A 112 -15.29 12.67 26.99
C THR A 112 -14.63 12.35 28.35
N LEU A 113 -13.37 12.77 28.55
CA LEU A 113 -12.62 12.72 29.82
C LEU A 113 -12.67 14.07 30.54
#